data_AF-A0A1Y6C5E8-F1
#
_entry.id   AF-A0A1Y6C5E8-F1
#
_cell.length_a   1.000
_cell.length_b   1.000
_cell.length_c   1.000
_cell.angle_alpha   90.00
_cell.angle_beta   90.00
_cell.angle_gamma   90.00
#
_symmetry.space_group_name_H-M   'P 1'
#
loop_
_entity.id
_entity.type
_entity.pdbx_description
1 polymer ?
#
loop_
_entity_poly.entity_id
_entity_poly.type
_entity_poly.pdbx_seq_one_letter_code
_entity_poly.pdbx_strand_id
1 'polypeptide(L)' 'MEFLEADHAEWLKMWEELAHYRLNEGDPICAFMKNCWEYMGSTDSHHHFRHRLHPRTGKQEFAYVERRCAGVTWAQTA' A
#
# COMPACT_ATOMS: atom_id res chain seq x y z
N MET A 1 14.82 1.43 5.08
CA MET A 1 13.51 2.04 4.76
C MET A 1 13.77 3.24 3.88
N GLU A 2 13.18 3.25 2.69
CA GLU A 2 13.33 4.30 1.69
C GLU A 2 12.00 5.01 1.45
N PHE A 3 12.04 6.26 0.99
CA PHE A 3 10.85 6.97 0.54
C PHE A 3 10.90 7.03 -0.98
N LEU A 4 9.76 6.68 -1.60
CA LEU A 4 9.61 6.79 -3.03
C LEU A 4 9.04 8.18 -3.31
N GLU A 5 9.53 8.82 -4.35
CA GLU A 5 8.95 10.06 -4.86
C GLU A 5 7.63 9.78 -5.58
N ALA A 6 6.77 10.79 -5.69
CA ALA A 6 5.44 10.63 -6.29
C ALA A 6 5.47 10.29 -7.79
N ASP A 7 6.59 10.54 -8.47
CA ASP A 7 6.83 10.20 -9.87
C ASP A 7 7.41 8.79 -10.05
N HIS A 8 7.70 8.07 -8.96
CA HIS A 8 8.23 6.72 -9.03
C HIS A 8 7.21 5.76 -9.68
N ALA A 9 7.67 4.85 -10.53
CA ALA A 9 6.79 3.95 -11.28
C ALA A 9 5.94 3.00 -10.39
N GLU A 10 6.42 2.72 -9.18
CA GLU A 10 5.68 1.93 -8.18
C GLU A 10 4.62 2.76 -7.44
N TRP A 11 4.72 4.11 -7.44
CA TRP A 11 3.90 4.98 -6.61
C TRP A 11 2.40 4.77 -6.86
N LEU A 12 1.95 4.87 -8.12
CA LEU A 12 0.53 4.67 -8.43
C LEU A 12 0.07 3.23 -8.16
N LYS A 13 0.95 2.25 -8.43
CA LYS A 13 0.64 0.82 -8.25
C LYS A 13 0.43 0.46 -6.79
N MET A 14 1.26 0.99 -5.89
CA MET A 14 1.12 0.68 -4.46
C MET A 14 -0.18 1.22 -3.87
N TRP A 15 -0.65 2.39 -4.33
CA TRP A 15 -1.94 2.95 -3.93
C TRP A 15 -3.10 2.14 -4.53
N GLU A 16 -3.01 1.73 -5.80
CA GLU A 16 -4.02 0.86 -6.42
C GLU A 16 -4.14 -0.48 -5.70
N GLU A 17 -3.02 -1.15 -5.41
CA GLU A 17 -3.03 -2.41 -4.69
C GLU A 17 -3.53 -2.24 -3.25
N LEU A 18 -3.23 -1.11 -2.58
CA LEU A 18 -3.82 -0.77 -1.28
C LEU A 18 -5.35 -0.69 -1.35
N ALA A 19 -5.92 -0.10 -2.42
CA ALA A 19 -7.36 -0.01 -2.60
C ALA A 19 -8.05 -1.39 -2.64
N HIS A 20 -7.38 -2.39 -3.19
CA HIS A 20 -7.89 -3.76 -3.31
C HIS A 20 -7.95 -4.52 -1.97
N TYR A 21 -7.39 -3.97 -0.89
CA TYR A 21 -7.51 -4.59 0.42
C TYR A 21 -8.99 -4.58 0.81
N ARG A 22 -9.48 -5.71 1.34
CA ARG A 22 -10.88 -5.87 1.75
C ARG A 22 -11.35 -4.77 2.71
N LEU A 23 -10.42 -4.23 3.49
CA LEU A 23 -10.66 -3.14 4.43
C LEU A 23 -11.03 -1.81 3.73
N ASN A 24 -10.49 -1.59 2.53
CA ASN A 24 -10.56 -0.32 1.80
C ASN A 24 -11.68 -0.27 0.74
N GLU A 25 -12.27 -1.41 0.36
CA GLU A 25 -13.39 -1.49 -0.59
C GLU A 25 -13.17 -0.78 -1.94
N GLY A 26 -11.92 -0.73 -2.41
CA GLY A 26 -11.56 -0.03 -3.64
C GLY A 26 -11.26 1.46 -3.46
N ASP A 27 -11.27 2.01 -2.24
CA ASP A 27 -10.84 3.39 -1.95
C ASP A 27 -9.36 3.43 -1.48
N PRO A 28 -8.41 3.84 -2.34
CA PRO A 28 -6.99 3.95 -1.97
C PRO A 28 -6.71 5.05 -0.94
N ILE A 29 -7.54 6.09 -0.87
CA ILE A 29 -7.30 7.26 -0.02
C ILE A 29 -7.95 7.04 1.35
N CYS A 30 -9.17 6.49 1.37
CA CYS A 30 -9.97 6.24 2.55
C CYS A 30 -10.05 7.48 3.46
N ALA A 31 -10.63 8.58 2.97
CA ALA A 31 -10.67 9.82 3.73
C ALA A 31 -11.75 9.78 4.84
N PHE A 32 -11.34 9.84 6.11
CA PHE A 32 -12.24 9.82 7.27
C PHE A 32 -11.78 10.71 8.43
N MET A 33 -12.65 11.64 8.86
CA MET A 33 -12.38 12.55 10.00
C MET A 33 -11.00 13.26 9.93
N LYS A 34 -10.62 13.78 8.76
CA LYS A 34 -9.30 14.38 8.49
C LYS A 34 -8.11 13.41 8.58
N ASN A 35 -8.37 12.11 8.65
CA ASN A 35 -7.36 11.06 8.49
C ASN A 35 -7.56 10.39 7.12
N CYS A 36 -6.47 9.82 6.61
CA CYS A 36 -6.45 9.01 5.41
C CYS A 36 -5.27 8.03 5.55
N TRP A 37 -5.08 7.18 4.55
CA TRP A 37 -3.86 6.40 4.45
C TRP A 37 -2.64 7.31 4.27
N GLU A 38 -1.65 7.12 5.13
CA GLU A 38 -0.35 7.77 5.08
C GLU A 38 0.70 6.76 4.59
N TYR A 39 1.47 7.13 3.58
CA TYR A 39 2.63 6.36 3.15
C TYR A 39 3.79 6.58 4.13
N MET A 40 4.30 5.48 4.70
CA MET A 40 5.32 5.50 5.76
C MET A 40 6.72 5.15 5.24
N GLY A 41 6.85 4.85 3.95
CA GLY A 41 8.09 4.39 3.34
C GLY A 41 8.00 2.93 2.88
N SER A 42 9.07 2.48 2.24
CA SER A 42 9.21 1.15 1.67
C SER A 42 10.42 0.43 2.24
N THR A 43 10.32 -0.88 2.28
CA THR A 43 11.44 -1.81 2.48
C THR A 43 11.72 -2.52 1.15
N ASP A 44 12.67 -3.45 1.13
CA ASP A 44 12.96 -4.24 -0.07
C ASP A 44 11.77 -5.10 -0.52
N SER A 45 10.85 -5.44 0.37
CA SER A 45 9.73 -6.35 0.09
C SER A 45 8.35 -5.71 0.16
N HIS A 46 8.16 -4.59 0.88
CA HIS A 46 6.83 -4.02 1.10
C HIS A 46 6.83 -2.49 1.11
N HIS A 47 5.72 -1.91 0.67
CA HIS A 47 5.31 -0.53 0.95
C HIS A 47 4.46 -0.51 2.23
N HIS A 48 4.77 0.42 3.13
CA HIS A 48 4.15 0.50 4.44
C HIS A 48 3.16 1.66 4.48
N PHE A 49 1.93 1.38 4.88
CA PHE A 49 0.87 2.37 5.04
C PHE A 49 0.30 2.35 6.45
N ARG A 50 -0.13 3.51 6.92
CA ARG A 50 -0.82 3.68 8.19
C ARG A 50 -2.09 4.49 8.01
N HIS A 51 -3.20 4.02 8.57
CA HIS A 51 -4.41 4.81 8.74
C HIS A 51 -4.63 5.08 10.22
N ARG A 52 -4.63 6.34 10.67
CA ARG A 52 -4.72 6.66 12.11
C ARG A 52 -6.07 6.31 12.74
N LEU A 53 -7.15 6.39 11.95
CA LEU A 53 -8.52 6.08 12.42
C LEU A 53 -9.38 5.55 11.28
N HIS A 54 -9.31 4.25 10.99
CA HIS A 54 -10.01 3.69 9.82
C HIS A 54 -11.53 3.63 10.05
N PRO A 55 -12.37 4.08 9.10
CA PRO A 55 -13.83 4.16 9.29
C PRO A 55 -14.49 2.81 9.58
N ARG A 56 -13.96 1.72 9.01
CA ARG A 56 -14.50 0.36 9.19
C ARG A 56 -14.20 -0.24 10.56
N THR A 57 -13.01 -0.01 11.11
CA THR A 57 -12.56 -0.66 12.35
C THR A 57 -12.64 0.26 13.56
N GLY A 58 -12.73 1.58 13.33
CA GLY A 58 -12.69 2.60 14.38
C GLY A 58 -11.35 2.68 15.11
N LYS A 59 -10.28 2.13 14.52
CA LYS A 59 -8.95 2.01 15.13
C LYS A 59 -7.85 2.42 14.17
N GLN A 60 -6.63 2.50 14.67
CA GLN A 60 -5.45 2.63 13.83
C GLN A 60 -5.17 1.32 13.10
N GLU A 61 -4.99 1.41 11.78
CA GLU A 61 -4.74 0.27 10.90
C GLU A 61 -3.40 0.42 10.18
N PHE A 62 -2.84 -0.72 9.80
CA PHE A 62 -1.61 -0.81 9.04
C PHE A 62 -1.84 -1.72 7.84
N ALA A 63 -1.28 -1.34 6.70
CA ALA A 63 -1.27 -2.16 5.50
C ALA A 63 0.15 -2.27 4.96
N TYR A 64 0.49 -3.46 4.48
CA TYR A 64 1.79 -3.80 3.92
C TYR A 64 1.56 -4.32 2.51
N VAL A 65 1.80 -3.47 1.52
CA VAL A 65 1.59 -3.81 0.10
C VAL A 65 2.89 -4.37 -0.44
N GLU A 66 2.86 -5.58 -0.99
CA GLU A 66 4.07 -6.23 -1.53
C GLU A 66 4.67 -5.45 -2.70
N ARG A 67 6.00 -5.31 -2.70
CA ARG A 67 6.75 -4.86 -3.87
C ARG A 67 6.84 -6.03 -4.83
N ARG A 68 6.28 -5.89 -6.02
CA ARG A 68 6.54 -6.82 -7.12
C ARG A 68 7.94 -6.54 -7.64
N CYS A 69 8.96 -7.02 -6.94
CA CYS A 69 10.31 -7.12 -7.49
C CYS A 69 10.18 -7.86 -8.82
N ALA A 70 10.58 -7.22 -9.92
CA ALA A 70 10.58 -7.82 -11.24
C ALA A 70 11.54 -9.04 -11.24
N GLY A 71 11.04 -10.22 -10.87
CA GLY A 71 11.89 -11.40 -10.73
C GLY A 71 11.31 -12.50 -9.86
N VAL A 72 10.15 -13.04 -10.25
CA VAL A 72 9.80 -14.41 -9.89
C VAL A 72 9.92 -15.26 -11.16
N THR A 73 11.17 -15.46 -11.60
CA THR A 73 11.54 -16.19 -12.82
C THR A 73 11.70 -17.70 -12.57
N TRP A 74 10.96 -18.30 -11.64
CA TRP A 74 11.02 -19.76 -11.42
C TRP A 74 9.95 -20.54 -12.18
N ALA A 75 8.96 -19.86 -12.78
CA ALA A 75 7.92 -20.50 -13.61
C ALA A 75 8.22 -20.45 -15.12
N GLN A 76 9.50 -20.54 -15.52
CA GLN A 76 9.94 -20.75 -16.90
C GLN A 76 10.79 -22.03 -17.03
N THR A 77 10.22 -23.17 -16.66
CA THR A 77 10.64 -24.44 -17.25
C THR A 77 9.41 -25.32 -17.41
N ALA A 78 9.02 -25.49 -18.67
CA ALA A 78 8.11 -26.53 -19.14
C ALA A 78 8.78 -27.91 -19.08
#